data_AF-A0A3A0CS89-F1
#
_entry.id   AF-A0A3A0CS89-F1
#
_cell.length_a   1.000
_cell.length_b   1.000
_cell.length_c   1.000
_cell.angle_alpha   90.00
_cell.angle_beta   90.00
_cell.angle_gamma   90.00
#
_symmetry.space_group_name_H-M   'P 1'
#
loop_
_entity.id
_entity.type
_entity.pdbx_description
1 polymer ?
#
loop_
_entity_poly.entity_id
_entity_poly.type
_entity_poly.pdbx_seq_one_letter_code
_entity_poly.pdbx_strand_id
1 'polypeptide(L)'
;MSAPTTTSEKRLLIVGDLTRLGPIAADCFAPHRIDGVHTYLDGIAEIPRSPTRAVLVGYDPQCRKAEAAIRALKSVAGDAPVVLSCEPAFEAQARALTRHGADSYVIFPPEAVDLEGALGIPSRKTQRRWIERPAQTPIPTVEELERLADLMPRLASGATDLLDSLAALVCTALNAEDATIVLEGRIGRAGSDARTSAQAVLIEPITREAQRIGQIRVGPSLKGGFSHEDTAKLRHYGVLLGRLLESAEKTQYWQRLALTDDLTGLPNRRHLLKFLEEKLADAEHRKITVTALVFDIDDFKRYNDTYGHDAGDEILVDVGQLFQKCSRKTDLVARYGGDEFVVVFWDPEGPRTLGSRHPGGFVEIVQRFRRALKTHRFARLGPESQGCLTISGGLAHFPWQARTPLELIEAADQALLKAKLAGKSRFWVVGEGPVEA
;
A
#
# COMPACT_ATOMS: atom_id res chain seq x y z
N MET A 1 -48.49 27.67 -14.94
CA MET A 1 -47.61 27.29 -13.82
C MET A 1 -47.91 25.85 -13.48
N SER A 2 -47.08 24.92 -13.97
CA SER A 2 -47.28 23.48 -13.76
C SER A 2 -46.78 23.10 -12.37
N ALA A 3 -47.63 22.44 -11.57
CA ALA A 3 -47.27 21.97 -10.25
C ALA A 3 -46.05 21.01 -10.32
N PRO A 4 -45.16 21.00 -9.31
CA PRO A 4 -44.06 20.04 -9.27
C PRO A 4 -44.65 18.64 -9.11
N THR A 5 -44.55 17.83 -10.16
CA THR A 5 -44.91 16.40 -10.12
C THR A 5 -44.07 15.74 -9.04
N THR A 6 -44.74 15.19 -8.02
CA THR A 6 -44.11 14.42 -6.96
C THR A 6 -43.26 13.31 -7.57
N THR A 7 -42.05 13.09 -7.03
CA THR A 7 -41.07 12.09 -7.48
C THR A 7 -41.61 10.65 -7.58
N SER A 8 -42.80 10.39 -7.02
CA SER A 8 -43.54 9.12 -7.06
C SER A 8 -44.20 8.79 -8.41
N GLU A 9 -44.39 9.75 -9.31
CA GLU A 9 -45.11 9.51 -10.59
C GLU A 9 -44.20 9.22 -11.78
N LYS A 10 -42.89 9.47 -11.66
CA LYS A 10 -41.94 9.28 -12.77
C LYS A 10 -41.53 7.82 -12.90
N ARG A 11 -41.61 7.27 -14.13
CA ARG A 11 -41.27 5.86 -14.43
C ARG A 11 -39.78 5.65 -14.71
N LEU A 12 -39.29 4.42 -14.51
CA LEU A 12 -38.04 3.95 -15.13
C LEU A 12 -38.41 3.31 -16.49
N LEU A 13 -37.87 3.84 -17.58
CA LEU A 13 -38.14 3.30 -18.92
C LEU A 13 -37.00 2.40 -19.37
N ILE A 14 -37.31 1.15 -19.73
CA ILE A 14 -36.36 0.22 -20.33
C ILE A 14 -36.53 0.27 -21.85
N VAL A 15 -35.43 0.46 -22.57
CA VAL A 15 -35.42 0.53 -24.03
C VAL A 15 -34.54 -0.59 -24.57
N GLY A 16 -35.11 -1.47 -25.39
CA GLY A 16 -34.41 -2.61 -25.97
C GLY A 16 -34.66 -3.91 -25.21
N ASP A 17 -33.61 -4.40 -24.53
CA ASP A 17 -33.47 -5.71 -23.88
C ASP A 17 -34.41 -5.94 -22.67
N LEU A 18 -35.71 -5.81 -22.91
CA LEU A 18 -36.76 -5.85 -21.89
C LEU A 18 -36.88 -7.22 -21.22
N THR A 19 -36.60 -8.29 -21.97
CA THR A 19 -36.70 -9.66 -21.46
C THR A 19 -35.70 -9.93 -20.35
N ARG A 20 -34.49 -9.38 -20.45
CA ARG A 20 -33.42 -9.60 -19.46
C ARG A 20 -33.33 -8.48 -18.42
N LEU A 21 -33.49 -7.23 -18.83
CA LEU A 21 -33.41 -6.08 -17.91
C LEU A 21 -34.70 -5.82 -17.13
N GLY A 22 -35.85 -6.16 -17.69
CA GLY A 22 -37.16 -5.98 -17.05
C GLY A 22 -37.25 -6.62 -15.67
N PRO A 23 -36.97 -7.93 -15.54
CA PRO A 23 -36.99 -8.61 -14.24
C PRO A 23 -35.99 -8.02 -13.23
N ILE A 24 -34.78 -7.67 -13.67
CA ILE A 24 -33.73 -7.09 -12.81
C ILE A 24 -34.17 -5.72 -12.27
N ALA A 25 -34.64 -4.84 -13.15
CA ALA A 25 -35.13 -3.52 -12.77
C ALA A 25 -36.35 -3.62 -11.83
N ALA A 26 -37.28 -4.54 -12.11
CA ALA A 26 -38.47 -4.77 -11.28
C ALA A 26 -38.11 -5.21 -9.86
N ASP A 27 -37.14 -6.11 -9.75
CA ASP A 27 -36.65 -6.61 -8.47
C ASP A 27 -35.87 -5.53 -7.69
N CYS A 28 -35.06 -4.73 -8.37
CA CYS A 28 -34.27 -3.67 -7.72
C CYS A 28 -35.11 -2.46 -7.29
N PHE A 29 -36.04 -2.00 -8.13
CA PHE A 29 -36.68 -0.69 -7.98
C PHE A 29 -38.16 -0.73 -7.58
N ALA A 30 -38.73 -1.88 -7.23
CA ALA A 30 -40.09 -1.91 -6.67
C ALA A 30 -40.22 -0.98 -5.44
N PRO A 31 -41.25 -0.10 -5.34
CA PRO A 31 -42.48 -0.08 -6.15
C PRO A 31 -42.48 0.94 -7.31
N HIS A 32 -41.33 1.46 -7.75
CA HIS A 32 -41.29 2.38 -8.89
C HIS A 32 -41.93 1.75 -10.14
N ARG A 33 -42.68 2.56 -10.88
CA ARG A 33 -43.27 2.13 -12.15
C ARG A 33 -42.17 1.88 -13.17
N ILE A 34 -42.16 0.68 -13.75
CA ILE A 34 -41.21 0.26 -14.78
C ILE A 34 -41.99 -0.05 -16.05
N ASP A 35 -41.68 0.70 -17.10
CA ASP A 35 -42.24 0.47 -18.43
C ASP A 35 -41.12 0.04 -19.38
N GLY A 36 -41.49 -0.57 -20.51
CA GLY A 36 -40.55 -1.12 -21.46
C GLY A 36 -40.97 -0.94 -22.91
N VAL A 37 -40.00 -0.71 -23.77
CA VAL A 37 -40.16 -0.71 -25.24
C VAL A 37 -39.03 -1.50 -25.88
N HIS A 38 -39.29 -2.11 -27.05
CA HIS A 38 -38.38 -3.08 -27.64
C HIS A 38 -37.29 -2.48 -28.54
N THR A 39 -37.48 -1.26 -29.03
CA THR A 39 -36.53 -0.63 -29.96
C THR A 39 -36.13 0.76 -29.53
N TYR A 40 -34.99 1.23 -30.01
CA TYR A 40 -34.52 2.60 -29.75
C TYR A 40 -35.48 3.64 -30.32
N LEU A 41 -36.10 3.36 -31.48
CA LEU A 41 -37.08 4.23 -32.10
C LEU A 41 -38.34 4.37 -31.24
N ASP A 42 -38.85 3.25 -30.71
CA ASP A 42 -39.96 3.27 -29.78
C ASP A 42 -39.62 4.06 -28.52
N GLY A 43 -38.38 3.90 -28.00
CA GLY A 43 -37.88 4.70 -26.88
C GLY A 43 -37.92 6.20 -27.16
N ILE A 44 -37.44 6.62 -28.32
CA ILE A 44 -37.45 8.04 -28.73
C ILE A 44 -38.89 8.58 -28.80
N ALA A 45 -39.84 7.78 -29.30
CA ALA A 45 -41.24 8.17 -29.40
C ALA A 45 -41.98 8.16 -28.05
N GLU A 46 -41.55 7.30 -27.12
CA GLU A 46 -42.26 7.02 -25.87
C GLU A 46 -41.80 7.91 -24.71
N ILE A 47 -40.53 8.31 -24.67
CA ILE A 47 -39.98 9.19 -23.62
C ILE A 47 -40.78 10.50 -23.44
N PRO A 48 -41.12 11.27 -24.51
CA PRO A 48 -41.86 12.53 -24.36
C PRO A 48 -43.31 12.36 -23.90
N ARG A 49 -43.88 11.15 -24.02
CA ARG A 49 -45.32 10.90 -23.74
C ARG A 49 -45.63 10.76 -22.27
N SER A 50 -44.63 10.42 -21.44
CA SER A 50 -44.83 10.19 -20.01
C SER A 50 -43.61 10.64 -19.20
N PRO A 51 -43.80 11.23 -18.00
CA PRO A 51 -42.71 11.64 -17.13
C PRO A 51 -41.74 10.49 -16.83
N THR A 52 -40.50 10.61 -17.29
CA THR A 52 -39.48 9.57 -17.17
C THR A 52 -38.42 10.01 -16.15
N ARG A 53 -38.13 9.14 -15.17
CA ARG A 53 -37.14 9.38 -14.11
C ARG A 53 -35.73 9.07 -14.60
N ALA A 54 -35.58 7.96 -15.32
CA ALA A 54 -34.34 7.49 -15.91
C ALA A 54 -34.67 6.52 -17.06
N VAL A 55 -33.70 6.32 -17.94
CA VAL A 55 -33.80 5.42 -19.09
C VAL A 55 -32.69 4.39 -19.01
N LEU A 56 -33.04 3.11 -18.93
CA LEU A 56 -32.10 2.00 -19.00
C LEU A 56 -32.14 1.37 -20.40
N VAL A 57 -31.04 1.46 -21.13
CA VAL A 57 -30.97 1.07 -22.55
C VAL A 57 -30.15 -0.21 -22.69
N GLY A 58 -30.75 -1.28 -23.18
CA GLY A 58 -30.00 -2.47 -23.59
C GLY A 58 -29.16 -2.17 -24.84
N TYR A 59 -27.84 -2.37 -24.77
CA TYR A 59 -26.96 -2.17 -25.91
C TYR A 59 -27.19 -3.26 -26.97
N ASP A 60 -27.57 -2.83 -28.18
CA ASP A 60 -27.75 -3.71 -29.33
C ASP A 60 -26.51 -3.64 -30.24
N PRO A 61 -25.69 -4.72 -30.30
CA PRO A 61 -24.50 -4.75 -31.14
C PRO A 61 -24.83 -4.73 -32.64
N GLN A 62 -26.08 -4.98 -33.05
CA GLN A 62 -26.50 -4.94 -34.44
C GLN A 62 -26.89 -3.52 -34.90
N CYS A 63 -26.99 -2.56 -33.96
CA CYS A 63 -27.36 -1.19 -34.26
C CYS A 63 -26.24 -0.43 -34.99
N ARG A 64 -26.34 -0.32 -36.31
CA ARG A 64 -25.34 0.37 -37.16
C ARG A 64 -25.10 1.85 -36.83
N LYS A 65 -26.07 2.52 -36.19
CA LYS A 65 -26.01 3.95 -35.85
C LYS A 65 -26.25 4.19 -34.35
N ALA A 66 -25.64 3.38 -33.49
CA ALA A 66 -25.78 3.47 -32.05
C ALA A 66 -25.54 4.88 -31.50
N GLU A 67 -24.48 5.58 -31.95
CA GLU A 67 -24.21 6.96 -31.50
C GLU A 67 -25.34 7.95 -31.81
N ALA A 68 -25.98 7.83 -32.98
CA ALA A 68 -27.08 8.71 -33.35
C ALA A 68 -28.33 8.39 -32.53
N ALA A 69 -28.59 7.10 -32.28
CA ALA A 69 -29.70 6.66 -31.47
C ALA A 69 -29.57 7.11 -30.00
N ILE A 70 -28.38 6.97 -29.40
CA ILE A 70 -28.13 7.42 -28.03
C ILE A 70 -28.25 8.94 -27.91
N ARG A 71 -27.70 9.72 -28.87
CA ARG A 71 -27.92 11.18 -28.93
C ARG A 71 -29.39 11.54 -28.99
N ALA A 72 -30.17 10.84 -29.80
CA ALA A 72 -31.60 11.09 -29.92
C ALA A 72 -32.35 10.75 -28.63
N LEU A 73 -32.07 9.60 -28.01
CA LEU A 73 -32.64 9.20 -26.72
C LEU A 73 -32.32 10.23 -25.63
N LYS A 74 -31.05 10.68 -25.52
CA LYS A 74 -30.67 11.70 -24.54
C LYS A 74 -31.36 13.04 -24.79
N SER A 75 -31.47 13.45 -26.05
CA SER A 75 -32.17 14.69 -26.43
C SER A 75 -33.63 14.69 -25.96
N VAL A 76 -34.35 13.59 -26.15
CA VAL A 76 -35.75 13.49 -25.69
C VAL A 76 -35.87 13.23 -24.18
N ALA A 77 -34.87 12.61 -23.55
CA ALA A 77 -34.84 12.34 -22.11
C ALA A 77 -34.57 13.59 -21.25
N GLY A 78 -33.92 14.61 -21.82
CA GLY A 78 -33.53 15.83 -21.11
C GLY A 78 -32.64 15.51 -19.90
N ASP A 79 -33.08 15.91 -18.71
CA ASP A 79 -32.35 15.72 -17.46
C ASP A 79 -32.39 14.28 -16.93
N ALA A 80 -33.26 13.42 -17.46
CA ALA A 80 -33.30 12.02 -17.04
C ALA A 80 -32.01 11.31 -17.48
N PRO A 81 -31.34 10.55 -16.58
CA PRO A 81 -30.14 9.82 -16.94
C PRO A 81 -30.45 8.69 -17.91
N VAL A 82 -29.64 8.57 -18.95
CA VAL A 82 -29.65 7.51 -19.96
C VAL A 82 -28.46 6.60 -19.68
N VAL A 83 -28.73 5.43 -19.12
CA VAL A 83 -27.71 4.44 -18.74
C VAL A 83 -27.77 3.27 -19.70
N LEU A 84 -26.63 2.87 -20.25
CA LEU A 84 -26.51 1.69 -21.09
C LEU A 84 -26.30 0.43 -20.25
N SER A 85 -26.86 -0.70 -20.65
CA SER A 85 -26.49 -2.02 -20.16
C SER A 85 -25.95 -2.85 -21.32
N CYS A 86 -24.71 -3.32 -21.22
CA CYS A 86 -24.05 -4.07 -22.29
C CYS A 86 -23.48 -5.41 -21.81
N GLU A 87 -23.33 -6.36 -22.73
CA GLU A 87 -22.49 -7.55 -22.46
C GLU A 87 -21.04 -7.14 -22.21
N PRO A 88 -20.26 -7.90 -21.41
CA PRO A 88 -18.86 -7.60 -21.17
C PRO A 88 -18.03 -7.44 -22.47
N ALA A 89 -18.33 -8.22 -23.50
CA ALA A 89 -17.69 -8.14 -24.81
C ALA A 89 -17.90 -6.80 -25.54
N PHE A 90 -18.89 -6.01 -25.13
CA PHE A 90 -19.23 -4.72 -25.74
C PHE A 90 -18.97 -3.53 -24.80
N GLU A 91 -18.22 -3.74 -23.72
CA GLU A 91 -17.90 -2.68 -22.74
C GLU A 91 -17.24 -1.48 -23.42
N ALA A 92 -16.26 -1.70 -24.30
CA ALA A 92 -15.50 -0.61 -24.90
C ALA A 92 -16.39 0.27 -25.80
N GLN A 93 -17.34 -0.35 -26.50
CA GLN A 93 -18.33 0.31 -27.34
C GLN A 93 -19.35 1.08 -26.48
N ALA A 94 -19.87 0.47 -25.41
CA ALA A 94 -20.77 1.13 -24.48
C ALA A 94 -20.12 2.33 -23.78
N ARG A 95 -18.87 2.17 -23.34
CA ARG A 95 -18.08 3.26 -22.76
C ARG A 95 -17.85 4.38 -23.77
N ALA A 96 -17.57 4.07 -25.04
CA ALA A 96 -17.41 5.10 -26.07
C ALA A 96 -18.68 5.96 -26.24
N LEU A 97 -19.87 5.34 -26.13
CA LEU A 97 -21.16 6.02 -26.24
C LEU A 97 -21.44 7.04 -25.12
N THR A 98 -20.71 7.00 -24.00
CA THR A 98 -20.80 8.06 -22.96
C THR A 98 -20.39 9.43 -23.50
N ARG A 99 -19.49 9.48 -24.48
CA ARG A 99 -19.12 10.72 -25.19
C ARG A 99 -20.20 11.20 -26.17
N HIS A 100 -21.21 10.38 -26.42
CA HIS A 100 -22.28 10.61 -27.38
C HIS A 100 -23.66 10.69 -26.71
N GLY A 101 -23.70 10.97 -25.40
CA GLY A 101 -24.93 11.33 -24.69
C GLY A 101 -25.46 10.31 -23.69
N ALA A 102 -24.89 9.10 -23.61
CA ALA A 102 -25.16 8.24 -22.46
C ALA A 102 -24.50 8.84 -21.19
N ASP A 103 -25.23 8.90 -20.09
CA ASP A 103 -24.72 9.45 -18.83
C ASP A 103 -23.78 8.45 -18.14
N SER A 104 -24.03 7.15 -18.30
CA SER A 104 -23.19 6.06 -17.78
C SER A 104 -23.48 4.73 -18.50
N TYR A 105 -22.76 3.68 -18.14
CA TYR A 105 -23.05 2.31 -18.55
C TYR A 105 -22.85 1.33 -17.39
N VAL A 106 -23.49 0.18 -17.47
CA VAL A 106 -23.34 -0.97 -16.58
C VAL A 106 -23.10 -2.24 -17.41
N ILE A 107 -22.38 -3.20 -16.83
CA ILE A 107 -22.15 -4.50 -17.46
C ILE A 107 -23.27 -5.45 -17.04
N PHE A 108 -23.84 -6.17 -18.01
CA PHE A 108 -24.85 -7.18 -17.76
C PHE A 108 -24.25 -8.47 -17.17
N PRO A 109 -24.93 -9.17 -16.24
CA PRO A 109 -26.09 -8.71 -15.48
C PRO A 109 -25.69 -7.69 -14.41
N PRO A 110 -26.33 -6.51 -14.34
CA PRO A 110 -25.93 -5.50 -13.38
C PRO A 110 -26.42 -5.84 -11.96
N GLU A 111 -25.64 -5.52 -10.94
CA GLU A 111 -26.07 -5.57 -9.54
C GLU A 111 -26.92 -4.35 -9.18
N ALA A 112 -27.67 -4.42 -8.08
CA ALA A 112 -28.47 -3.29 -7.61
C ALA A 112 -27.60 -2.06 -7.37
N VAL A 113 -26.41 -2.24 -6.78
CA VAL A 113 -25.47 -1.15 -6.51
C VAL A 113 -24.96 -0.47 -7.79
N ASP A 114 -24.75 -1.25 -8.87
CA ASP A 114 -24.34 -0.72 -10.17
C ASP A 114 -25.45 0.17 -10.75
N LEU A 115 -26.70 -0.32 -10.69
CA LEU A 115 -27.86 0.42 -11.19
C LEU A 115 -28.18 1.65 -10.33
N GLU A 116 -28.02 1.58 -9.01
CA GLU A 116 -28.20 2.74 -8.12
C GLU A 116 -27.23 3.86 -8.47
N GLY A 117 -25.94 3.52 -8.56
CA GLY A 117 -24.88 4.47 -8.86
C GLY A 117 -25.06 5.10 -10.23
N ALA A 118 -25.45 4.30 -11.24
CA ALA A 118 -25.62 4.78 -12.60
C ALA A 118 -26.92 5.59 -12.82
N LEU A 119 -28.04 5.16 -12.23
CA LEU A 119 -29.36 5.79 -12.43
C LEU A 119 -29.64 6.92 -11.43
N GLY A 120 -28.91 6.99 -10.31
CA GLY A 120 -29.20 7.93 -9.22
C GLY A 120 -30.55 7.64 -8.54
N ILE A 121 -31.02 6.40 -8.60
CA ILE A 121 -32.26 5.93 -7.98
C ILE A 121 -31.88 4.89 -6.92
N PRO A 122 -32.26 5.08 -5.64
CA PRO A 122 -32.05 4.06 -4.63
C PRO A 122 -32.83 2.78 -4.95
N SER A 123 -32.15 1.64 -4.84
CA SER A 123 -32.68 0.28 -4.94
C SER A 123 -33.21 -0.18 -3.59
N ARG A 124 -34.26 -0.98 -3.62
CA ARG A 124 -34.84 -1.59 -2.42
C ARG A 124 -33.89 -2.63 -1.78
N LYS A 125 -33.07 -3.29 -2.60
CA LYS A 125 -32.20 -4.39 -2.17
C LYS A 125 -31.05 -3.93 -1.28
N THR A 126 -30.48 -2.79 -1.60
CA THR A 126 -29.39 -2.11 -0.87
C THR A 126 -29.90 -1.33 0.34
N GLN A 127 -31.12 -0.77 0.28
CA GLN A 127 -31.75 -0.06 1.40
C GLN A 127 -32.14 -0.96 2.58
N ARG A 128 -32.67 -2.16 2.28
CA ARG A 128 -32.78 -3.21 3.29
C ARG A 128 -31.36 -3.75 3.45
N ARG A 129 -30.86 -4.01 4.65
CA ARG A 129 -29.51 -4.61 4.88
C ARG A 129 -29.39 -6.06 4.33
N TRP A 130 -29.83 -6.28 3.11
CA TRP A 130 -29.70 -7.49 2.34
C TRP A 130 -28.44 -7.31 1.49
N ILE A 131 -27.41 -8.08 1.82
CA ILE A 131 -26.25 -8.23 0.97
C ILE A 131 -26.74 -9.00 -0.25
N GLU A 132 -26.73 -8.38 -1.44
CA GLU A 132 -26.95 -9.12 -2.67
C GLU A 132 -25.94 -10.27 -2.71
N ARG A 133 -26.44 -11.50 -2.89
CA ARG A 133 -25.54 -12.61 -3.19
C ARG A 133 -25.00 -12.35 -4.58
N PRO A 134 -23.69 -12.14 -4.77
CA PRO A 134 -23.14 -12.02 -6.10
C PRO A 134 -23.57 -13.23 -6.93
N ALA A 135 -23.78 -13.03 -8.23
CA ALA A 135 -23.85 -14.14 -9.18
C ALA A 135 -22.67 -15.07 -8.86
N GLN A 136 -22.95 -16.37 -8.68
CA GLN A 136 -22.06 -17.39 -8.09
C GLN A 136 -20.58 -16.97 -8.02
N THR A 137 -20.03 -16.85 -6.81
CA THR A 137 -18.62 -16.53 -6.63
C THR A 137 -17.78 -17.50 -7.46
N PRO A 138 -17.01 -17.02 -8.45
CA PRO A 138 -16.23 -17.90 -9.30
C PRO A 138 -15.24 -18.66 -8.42
N ILE A 139 -15.16 -19.97 -8.63
CA ILE A 139 -14.25 -20.84 -7.89
C ILE A 139 -12.84 -20.59 -8.44
N PRO A 140 -11.87 -20.17 -7.60
CA PRO A 140 -10.51 -19.98 -8.05
C PRO A 140 -9.92 -21.26 -8.61
N THR A 141 -9.10 -21.17 -9.65
CA THR A 141 -8.36 -22.32 -10.16
C THR A 141 -7.21 -22.70 -9.22
N VAL A 142 -6.68 -23.92 -9.33
CA VAL A 142 -5.50 -24.35 -8.55
C VAL A 142 -4.31 -23.42 -8.81
N GLU A 143 -4.08 -23.06 -10.07
CA GLU A 143 -3.00 -22.13 -10.44
C GLU A 143 -3.19 -20.73 -9.84
N GLU A 144 -4.43 -20.23 -9.77
CA GLU A 144 -4.74 -18.96 -9.10
C GLU A 144 -4.44 -19.03 -7.60
N LEU A 145 -4.77 -20.16 -6.95
CA LEU A 145 -4.49 -20.38 -5.53
C LEU A 145 -2.99 -20.49 -5.24
N GLU A 146 -2.23 -21.19 -6.08
CA GLU A 146 -0.77 -21.31 -5.96
C GLU A 146 -0.11 -19.93 -6.09
N ARG A 147 -0.50 -19.14 -7.10
CA ARG A 147 0.02 -17.78 -7.28
C ARG A 147 -0.35 -16.87 -6.10
N LEU A 148 -1.57 -16.96 -5.58
CA LEU A 148 -1.96 -16.22 -4.38
C LEU A 148 -1.13 -16.62 -3.17
N ALA A 149 -0.83 -17.91 -2.99
CA ALA A 149 0.04 -18.39 -1.91
C ALA A 149 1.47 -17.83 -2.02
N ASP A 150 2.04 -17.80 -3.23
CA ASP A 150 3.37 -17.24 -3.49
C ASP A 150 3.46 -15.72 -3.25
N LEU A 151 2.33 -15.02 -3.31
CA LEU A 151 2.23 -13.59 -3.03
C LEU A 151 2.19 -13.26 -1.54
N MET A 152 1.73 -14.19 -0.69
CA MET A 152 1.53 -13.93 0.75
C MET A 152 2.80 -13.46 1.49
N PRO A 153 4.00 -14.05 1.25
CA PRO A 153 5.23 -13.56 1.88
C PRO A 153 5.62 -12.15 1.42
N ARG A 154 5.34 -11.81 0.15
CA ARG A 154 5.66 -10.49 -0.44
C ARG A 154 4.76 -9.37 0.09
N LEU A 155 3.50 -9.72 0.38
CA LEU A 155 2.55 -8.83 1.08
C LEU A 155 3.08 -8.46 2.47
N ALA A 156 3.58 -9.45 3.22
CA ALA A 156 4.12 -9.23 4.55
C ALA A 156 5.42 -8.39 4.55
N SER A 157 6.26 -8.51 3.52
CA SER A 157 7.54 -7.80 3.42
C SER A 157 7.44 -6.41 2.77
N GLY A 158 6.33 -6.08 2.13
CA GLY A 158 6.18 -4.80 1.42
C GLY A 158 6.99 -4.70 0.15
N ALA A 159 7.09 -5.81 -0.58
CA ALA A 159 7.88 -5.87 -1.80
C ALA A 159 7.48 -4.77 -2.80
N THR A 160 8.48 -4.15 -3.43
CA THR A 160 8.29 -3.03 -4.37
C THR A 160 7.54 -3.45 -5.64
N ASP A 161 7.62 -4.73 -6.00
CA ASP A 161 7.00 -5.37 -7.17
C ASP A 161 5.64 -6.04 -6.85
N LEU A 162 5.10 -5.84 -5.64
CA LEU A 162 3.83 -6.47 -5.23
C LEU A 162 2.69 -6.15 -6.22
N LEU A 163 2.56 -4.88 -6.63
CA LEU A 163 1.49 -4.48 -7.54
C LEU A 163 1.65 -5.10 -8.93
N ASP A 164 2.89 -5.28 -9.42
CA ASP A 164 3.17 -5.96 -10.69
C ASP A 164 2.78 -7.45 -10.60
N SER A 165 3.06 -8.07 -9.47
CA SER A 165 2.74 -9.48 -9.24
C SER A 165 1.22 -9.70 -9.11
N LEU A 166 0.50 -8.78 -8.45
CA LEU A 166 -0.97 -8.79 -8.42
C LEU A 166 -1.57 -8.52 -9.80
N ALA A 167 -0.97 -7.64 -10.61
CA ALA A 167 -1.40 -7.41 -11.98
C ALA A 167 -1.19 -8.66 -12.83
N ALA A 168 -0.08 -9.39 -12.65
CA ALA A 168 0.17 -10.65 -13.34
C ALA A 168 -0.85 -11.73 -13.00
N LEU A 169 -1.27 -11.82 -11.72
CA LEU A 169 -2.36 -12.71 -11.30
C LEU A 169 -3.65 -12.40 -12.08
N VAL A 170 -4.08 -11.14 -12.11
CA VAL A 170 -5.28 -10.71 -12.84
C VAL A 170 -5.17 -11.00 -14.35
N CYS A 171 -4.02 -10.67 -14.94
CA CYS A 171 -3.76 -10.85 -16.37
C CYS A 171 -3.92 -12.32 -16.79
N THR A 172 -3.34 -13.25 -16.03
CA THR A 172 -3.47 -14.69 -16.29
C THR A 172 -4.88 -15.20 -16.01
N ALA A 173 -5.45 -14.86 -14.86
CA ALA A 173 -6.75 -15.37 -14.43
C ALA A 173 -7.91 -15.01 -15.38
N LEU A 174 -7.78 -13.90 -16.11
CA LEU A 174 -8.75 -13.42 -17.10
C LEU A 174 -8.36 -13.70 -18.55
N ASN A 175 -7.21 -14.35 -18.79
CA ASN A 175 -6.63 -14.52 -20.14
C ASN A 175 -6.61 -13.20 -20.91
N ALA A 176 -6.04 -12.16 -20.32
CA ALA A 176 -5.91 -10.84 -20.92
C ALA A 176 -4.49 -10.61 -21.46
N GLU A 177 -4.36 -9.74 -22.45
CA GLU A 177 -3.08 -9.29 -23.00
C GLU A 177 -2.26 -8.49 -21.98
N ASP A 178 -2.95 -7.67 -21.18
CA ASP A 178 -2.37 -6.90 -20.10
C ASP A 178 -3.32 -6.70 -18.92
N ALA A 179 -2.75 -6.38 -17.76
CA ALA A 179 -3.48 -5.84 -16.63
C ALA A 179 -2.67 -4.76 -15.92
N THR A 180 -3.39 -3.76 -15.41
CA THR A 180 -2.82 -2.64 -14.65
C THR A 180 -3.60 -2.44 -13.36
N ILE A 181 -2.90 -2.39 -12.23
CA ILE A 181 -3.46 -2.02 -10.94
C ILE A 181 -3.03 -0.60 -10.62
N VAL A 182 -4.00 0.27 -10.35
CA VAL A 182 -3.76 1.66 -9.91
C VAL A 182 -4.27 1.79 -8.48
N LEU A 183 -3.38 2.14 -7.56
CA LEU A 183 -3.67 2.26 -6.14
C LEU A 183 -2.98 3.51 -5.59
N GLU A 184 -3.74 4.53 -5.18
CA GLU A 184 -3.22 5.76 -4.54
C GLU A 184 -1.96 6.34 -5.21
N GLY A 185 -1.93 6.43 -6.54
CA GLY A 185 -0.80 6.96 -7.33
C GLY A 185 0.33 5.96 -7.63
N ARG A 186 0.31 4.78 -7.02
CA ARG A 186 1.17 3.64 -7.37
C ARG A 186 0.54 2.84 -8.50
N ILE A 187 1.39 2.30 -9.39
CA ILE A 187 0.94 1.54 -10.55
C ILE A 187 1.71 0.23 -10.63
N GLY A 188 0.99 -0.89 -10.68
CA GLY A 188 1.52 -2.20 -11.04
C GLY A 188 1.03 -2.62 -12.42
N ARG A 189 1.88 -3.33 -13.17
CA ARG A 189 1.64 -3.70 -14.57
C ARG A 189 2.11 -5.11 -14.86
N ALA A 190 1.36 -5.81 -15.71
CA ALA A 190 1.77 -7.09 -16.30
C ALA A 190 1.22 -7.22 -17.73
N GLY A 191 1.96 -7.94 -18.59
CA GLY A 191 1.59 -8.15 -20.00
C GLY A 191 2.39 -7.29 -21.00
N SER A 192 2.28 -7.63 -22.28
CA SER A 192 3.09 -7.06 -23.37
C SER A 192 2.80 -5.58 -23.66
N ASP A 193 1.57 -5.12 -23.39
CA ASP A 193 1.11 -3.76 -23.73
C ASP A 193 0.79 -2.86 -22.54
N ALA A 194 1.12 -3.28 -21.32
CA ALA A 194 0.76 -2.55 -20.09
C ALA A 194 1.34 -1.12 -19.99
N ARG A 195 2.39 -0.79 -20.76
CA ARG A 195 2.98 0.56 -20.83
C ARG A 195 2.29 1.49 -21.84
N THR A 196 1.60 0.91 -22.83
CA THR A 196 1.05 1.58 -24.02
C THR A 196 -0.47 1.52 -24.11
N SER A 197 -1.11 0.63 -23.35
CA SER A 197 -2.54 0.37 -23.44
C SER A 197 -3.41 1.53 -22.93
N ALA A 198 -3.92 2.32 -23.88
CA ALA A 198 -4.98 3.30 -23.65
C ALA A 198 -6.38 2.66 -23.62
N GLN A 199 -6.49 1.34 -23.85
CA GLN A 199 -7.74 0.63 -24.14
C GLN A 199 -8.03 -0.47 -23.12
N ALA A 200 -8.15 -0.13 -21.84
CA ALA A 200 -8.72 -1.07 -20.88
C ALA A 200 -10.10 -1.53 -21.39
N VAL A 201 -10.38 -2.83 -21.44
CA VAL A 201 -11.67 -3.40 -21.85
C VAL A 201 -12.54 -3.73 -20.64
N LEU A 202 -11.93 -4.01 -19.49
CA LEU A 202 -12.66 -4.06 -18.21
C LEU A 202 -11.97 -3.16 -17.19
N ILE A 203 -12.78 -2.52 -16.35
CA ILE A 203 -12.33 -1.69 -15.24
C ILE A 203 -13.17 -2.04 -14.03
N GLU A 204 -12.49 -2.35 -12.92
CA GLU A 204 -13.15 -2.71 -11.67
C GLU A 204 -12.54 -1.91 -10.51
N PRO A 205 -13.33 -1.30 -9.62
CA PRO A 205 -12.81 -0.62 -8.44
C PRO A 205 -12.13 -1.60 -7.46
N ILE A 206 -11.07 -1.14 -6.82
CA ILE A 206 -10.52 -1.79 -5.62
C ILE A 206 -11.15 -1.08 -4.42
N THR A 207 -11.81 -1.83 -3.55
CA THR A 207 -12.56 -1.28 -2.42
C THR A 207 -12.06 -1.78 -1.08
N ARG A 208 -11.95 -0.87 -0.09
CA ARG A 208 -11.70 -1.16 1.33
C ARG A 208 -12.85 -0.57 2.14
N GLU A 209 -13.54 -1.40 2.93
CA GLU A 209 -14.72 -0.96 3.74
C GLU A 209 -15.75 -0.14 2.92
N ALA A 210 -16.02 -0.56 1.68
CA ALA A 210 -16.87 0.14 0.69
C ALA A 210 -16.33 1.48 0.14
N GLN A 211 -15.15 1.94 0.57
CA GLN A 211 -14.45 3.06 -0.04
C GLN A 211 -13.57 2.59 -1.21
N ARG A 212 -13.66 3.28 -2.36
CA ARG A 212 -12.76 3.04 -3.49
C ARG A 212 -11.37 3.60 -3.21
N ILE A 213 -10.37 2.74 -3.18
CA ILE A 213 -8.94 3.08 -2.97
C ILE A 213 -8.10 2.94 -4.25
N GLY A 214 -8.66 2.31 -5.27
CA GLY A 214 -7.96 2.07 -6.53
C GLY A 214 -8.85 1.50 -7.61
N GLN A 215 -8.22 0.95 -8.64
CA GLN A 215 -8.89 0.24 -9.73
C GLN A 215 -7.96 -0.79 -10.37
N ILE A 216 -8.57 -1.88 -10.82
CA ILE A 216 -7.99 -2.88 -11.71
C ILE A 216 -8.44 -2.52 -13.13
N ARG A 217 -7.50 -2.50 -14.06
CA ARG A 217 -7.76 -2.28 -15.50
C ARG A 217 -7.24 -3.50 -16.23
N VAL A 218 -8.06 -4.06 -17.10
CA VAL A 218 -7.74 -5.26 -17.86
C VAL A 218 -7.77 -4.91 -19.34
N GLY A 219 -6.71 -5.25 -20.07
CA GLY A 219 -6.61 -5.06 -21.51
C GLY A 219 -7.48 -6.04 -22.30
N PRO A 220 -7.28 -6.14 -23.62
CA PRO A 220 -8.03 -7.05 -24.48
C PRO A 220 -7.94 -8.51 -24.04
N SER A 221 -9.01 -9.26 -24.32
CA SER A 221 -9.09 -10.68 -24.00
C SER A 221 -8.45 -11.53 -25.10
N LEU A 222 -7.55 -12.44 -24.73
CA LEU A 222 -6.89 -13.38 -25.63
C LEU A 222 -7.84 -14.46 -26.18
N LYS A 223 -9.03 -14.62 -25.57
CA LYS A 223 -10.09 -15.53 -26.04
C LYS A 223 -11.16 -14.84 -26.91
N GLY A 224 -10.91 -13.59 -27.32
CA GLY A 224 -11.80 -12.82 -28.20
C GLY A 224 -12.86 -11.98 -27.48
N GLY A 225 -13.15 -12.24 -26.20
CA GLY A 225 -14.06 -11.44 -25.39
C GLY A 225 -14.21 -11.97 -23.96
N PHE A 226 -14.66 -11.10 -23.05
CA PHE A 226 -14.93 -11.48 -21.67
C PHE A 226 -16.34 -12.05 -21.49
N SER A 227 -16.46 -13.05 -20.62
CA SER A 227 -17.72 -13.65 -20.19
C SER A 227 -18.23 -12.99 -18.91
N HIS A 228 -19.47 -13.31 -18.51
CA HIS A 228 -20.00 -12.91 -17.21
C HIS A 228 -19.16 -13.46 -16.04
N GLU A 229 -18.62 -14.67 -16.21
CA GLU A 229 -17.75 -15.30 -15.21
C GLU A 229 -16.45 -14.50 -15.01
N ASP A 230 -15.87 -13.98 -16.10
CA ASP A 230 -14.69 -13.12 -16.03
C ASP A 230 -14.99 -11.83 -15.26
N THR A 231 -16.15 -11.22 -15.50
CA THR A 231 -16.54 -9.99 -14.80
C THR A 231 -16.82 -10.23 -13.33
N ALA A 232 -17.48 -11.34 -12.99
CA ALA A 232 -17.67 -11.74 -11.60
C ALA A 232 -16.33 -12.03 -10.90
N LYS A 233 -15.37 -12.64 -11.63
CA LYS A 233 -14.03 -12.92 -11.12
C LYS A 233 -13.25 -11.63 -10.88
N LEU A 234 -13.29 -10.70 -11.83
CA LEU A 234 -12.63 -9.40 -11.69
C LEU A 234 -13.20 -8.61 -10.49
N ARG A 235 -14.53 -8.57 -10.32
CA ARG A 235 -15.20 -7.98 -9.15
C ARG A 235 -14.74 -8.62 -7.85
N HIS A 236 -14.65 -9.94 -7.82
CA HIS A 236 -14.13 -10.66 -6.65
C HIS A 236 -12.69 -10.25 -6.33
N TYR A 237 -11.83 -10.09 -7.34
CA TYR A 237 -10.48 -9.58 -7.15
C TYR A 237 -10.44 -8.13 -6.65
N GLY A 238 -11.33 -7.25 -7.11
CA GLY A 238 -11.45 -5.88 -6.58
C GLY A 238 -11.60 -5.84 -5.06
N VAL A 239 -12.42 -6.75 -4.50
CA VAL A 239 -12.62 -6.89 -3.05
C VAL A 239 -11.46 -7.60 -2.37
N LEU A 240 -10.97 -8.71 -2.94
CA LEU A 240 -9.87 -9.50 -2.38
C LEU A 240 -8.59 -8.67 -2.25
N LEU A 241 -8.22 -7.94 -3.31
CA LEU A 241 -7.04 -7.08 -3.33
C LEU A 241 -7.12 -6.00 -2.26
N GLY A 242 -8.30 -5.37 -2.10
CA GLY A 242 -8.51 -4.37 -1.05
C GLY A 242 -8.22 -4.92 0.36
N ARG A 243 -8.68 -6.15 0.65
CA ARG A 243 -8.43 -6.84 1.94
C ARG A 243 -6.97 -7.24 2.13
N LEU A 244 -6.34 -7.78 1.09
CA LEU A 244 -4.93 -8.22 1.17
C LEU A 244 -3.99 -7.03 1.40
N LEU A 245 -4.23 -5.92 0.70
CA LEU A 245 -3.45 -4.69 0.87
C LEU A 245 -3.63 -4.08 2.26
N GLU A 246 -4.86 -4.04 2.78
CA GLU A 246 -5.12 -3.59 4.16
C GLU A 246 -4.38 -4.46 5.19
N SER A 247 -4.41 -5.78 5.01
CA SER A 247 -3.70 -6.72 5.88
C SER A 247 -2.18 -6.50 5.84
N ALA A 248 -1.63 -6.27 4.66
CA ALA A 248 -0.21 -5.97 4.46
C ALA A 248 0.20 -4.65 5.15
N GLU A 249 -0.58 -3.58 4.95
CA GLU A 249 -0.34 -2.27 5.58
C GLU A 249 -0.39 -2.37 7.11
N LYS A 250 -1.41 -3.05 7.65
CA LYS A 250 -1.53 -3.31 9.10
C LYS A 250 -0.32 -4.09 9.61
N THR A 251 0.08 -5.14 8.91
CA THR A 251 1.25 -5.95 9.28
C THR A 251 2.52 -5.10 9.33
N GLN A 252 2.78 -4.28 8.31
CA GLN A 252 3.93 -3.39 8.30
C GLN A 252 3.88 -2.31 9.38
N TYR A 253 2.69 -1.79 9.67
CA TYR A 253 2.49 -0.83 10.74
C TYR A 253 2.83 -1.45 12.10
N TRP A 254 2.26 -2.62 12.40
CA TRP A 254 2.55 -3.35 13.64
C TRP A 254 4.02 -3.75 13.76
N GLN A 255 4.65 -4.17 12.65
CA GLN A 255 6.07 -4.46 12.64
C GLN A 255 6.92 -3.22 12.93
N ARG A 256 6.62 -2.07 12.33
CA ARG A 256 7.31 -0.80 12.64
C ARG A 256 7.15 -0.45 14.12
N LEU A 257 5.93 -0.47 14.64
CA LEU A 257 5.68 -0.18 16.06
C LEU A 257 6.41 -1.16 17.00
N ALA A 258 6.51 -2.44 16.60
CA ALA A 258 7.19 -3.44 17.42
C ALA A 258 8.73 -3.36 17.37
N LEU A 259 9.31 -2.77 16.33
CA LEU A 259 10.75 -2.79 16.03
C LEU A 259 11.43 -1.42 16.02
N THR A 260 10.67 -0.35 16.21
CA THR A 260 11.16 1.03 16.28
C THR A 260 10.96 1.57 17.70
N ASP A 261 11.82 2.49 18.12
CA ASP A 261 11.69 3.29 19.33
C ASP A 261 10.84 4.53 19.02
N ASP A 262 9.75 4.72 19.76
CA ASP A 262 8.75 5.74 19.46
C ASP A 262 9.27 7.18 19.58
N LEU A 263 10.26 7.42 20.44
CA LEU A 263 10.83 8.75 20.63
C LEU A 263 11.81 9.11 19.50
N THR A 264 12.80 8.25 19.26
CA THR A 264 13.92 8.56 18.37
C THR A 264 13.68 8.15 16.91
N GLY A 265 12.70 7.28 16.67
CA GLY A 265 12.46 6.67 15.35
C GLY A 265 13.53 5.66 14.93
N LEU A 266 14.49 5.35 15.80
CA LEU A 266 15.54 4.36 15.55
C LEU A 266 15.03 2.93 15.79
N PRO A 267 15.67 1.90 15.22
CA PRO A 267 15.54 0.53 15.67
C PRO A 267 15.60 0.41 17.21
N ASN A 268 14.66 -0.34 17.79
CA ASN A 268 14.67 -0.63 19.23
C ASN A 268 15.51 -1.87 19.56
N ARG A 269 15.62 -2.18 20.86
CA ARG A 269 16.33 -3.38 21.35
C ARG A 269 15.91 -4.69 20.65
N ARG A 270 14.63 -4.89 20.34
CA ARG A 270 14.15 -6.10 19.67
C ARG A 270 14.68 -6.21 18.24
N HIS A 271 14.66 -5.10 17.50
CA HIS A 271 15.24 -5.05 16.16
C HIS A 271 16.75 -5.28 16.19
N LEU A 272 17.47 -4.60 17.09
CA LEU A 272 18.92 -4.78 17.25
C LEU A 272 19.31 -6.25 17.41
N LEU A 273 18.63 -6.98 18.30
CA LEU A 273 18.93 -8.40 18.55
C LEU A 273 18.70 -9.24 17.30
N LYS A 274 17.56 -9.07 16.63
CA LYS A 274 17.25 -9.78 15.37
C LYS A 274 18.29 -9.47 14.28
N PHE A 275 18.68 -8.21 14.14
CA PHE A 275 19.70 -7.80 13.17
C PHE A 275 21.06 -8.46 13.48
N LEU A 276 21.47 -8.48 14.74
CA LEU A 276 22.71 -9.14 15.15
C LEU A 276 22.65 -10.66 14.94
N GLU A 277 21.54 -11.33 15.24
CA GLU A 277 21.37 -12.76 14.96
C GLU A 277 21.63 -13.08 13.48
N GLU A 278 20.98 -12.33 12.58
CA GLU A 278 21.16 -12.49 11.13
C GLU A 278 22.60 -12.18 10.70
N LYS A 279 23.18 -11.08 11.21
CA LYS A 279 24.52 -10.64 10.78
C LYS A 279 25.65 -11.49 11.35
N LEU A 280 25.53 -12.01 12.56
CA LEU A 280 26.55 -12.89 13.12
C LEU A 280 26.57 -14.26 12.41
N ALA A 281 25.40 -14.78 12.02
CA ALA A 281 25.31 -16.00 11.20
C ALA A 281 25.98 -15.80 9.83
N ASP A 282 25.67 -14.70 9.13
CA ASP A 282 26.35 -14.31 7.89
C ASP A 282 27.86 -14.15 8.09
N ALA A 283 28.25 -13.52 9.21
CA ALA A 283 29.63 -13.22 9.53
C ALA A 283 30.48 -14.46 9.82
N GLU A 284 29.89 -15.46 10.46
CA GLU A 284 30.51 -16.75 10.70
C GLU A 284 30.79 -17.48 9.38
N HIS A 285 29.77 -17.59 8.51
CA HIS A 285 29.91 -18.24 7.21
C HIS A 285 30.95 -17.54 6.32
N ARG A 286 30.84 -16.21 6.20
CA ARG A 286 31.66 -15.40 5.30
C ARG A 286 33.02 -15.02 5.90
N LYS A 287 33.22 -15.34 7.18
CA LYS A 287 34.39 -14.94 7.97
C LYS A 287 34.61 -13.43 7.89
N ILE A 288 33.58 -12.62 8.15
CA ILE A 288 33.68 -11.16 8.24
C ILE A 288 33.49 -10.69 9.69
N THR A 289 33.93 -9.47 10.00
CA THR A 289 33.82 -8.89 11.35
C THR A 289 32.57 -8.09 11.52
N VAL A 290 31.94 -8.26 12.69
CA VAL A 290 30.90 -7.41 13.21
C VAL A 290 31.42 -6.76 14.49
N THR A 291 31.29 -5.45 14.59
CA THR A 291 31.69 -4.65 15.75
C THR A 291 30.45 -4.02 16.34
N ALA A 292 30.24 -4.19 17.65
CA ALA A 292 29.23 -3.45 18.39
C ALA A 292 29.89 -2.35 19.20
N LEU A 293 29.35 -1.13 19.10
CA LEU A 293 29.61 -0.01 19.98
C LEU A 293 28.37 0.19 20.86
N VAL A 294 28.50 -0.04 22.16
CA VAL A 294 27.50 0.34 23.17
C VAL A 294 27.93 1.68 23.74
N PHE A 295 27.06 2.68 23.76
CA PHE A 295 27.39 4.00 24.30
C PHE A 295 26.24 4.62 25.07
N ASP A 296 26.59 5.54 25.96
CA ASP A 296 25.68 6.26 26.83
C ASP A 296 26.01 7.76 26.84
N ILE A 297 24.98 8.60 27.03
CA ILE A 297 25.15 10.04 27.16
C ILE A 297 25.65 10.35 28.56
N ASP A 298 26.84 10.96 28.66
CA ASP A 298 27.45 11.24 29.96
C ASP A 298 26.60 12.22 30.75
N ASP A 299 26.25 11.84 31.99
CA ASP A 299 25.46 12.67 32.90
C ASP A 299 24.08 13.08 32.35
N PHE A 300 23.44 12.23 31.54
CA PHE A 300 22.13 12.51 30.93
C PHE A 300 21.08 13.03 31.92
N LYS A 301 21.00 12.42 33.11
CA LYS A 301 20.10 12.87 34.19
C LYS A 301 20.29 14.34 34.56
N ARG A 302 21.52 14.85 34.55
CA ARG A 302 21.80 16.27 34.84
C ARG A 302 21.18 17.19 33.79
N TYR A 303 21.13 16.79 32.53
CA TYR A 303 20.45 17.56 31.48
C TYR A 303 18.94 17.57 31.70
N ASN A 304 18.34 16.43 32.03
CA ASN A 304 16.92 16.36 32.40
C ASN A 304 16.60 17.26 33.60
N ASP A 305 17.41 17.19 34.66
CA ASP A 305 17.20 17.95 35.88
C ASP A 305 17.39 19.46 35.66
N THR A 306 18.25 19.86 34.71
CA THR A 306 18.57 21.28 34.44
C THR A 306 17.63 21.92 33.41
N TYR A 307 17.26 21.20 32.36
CA TYR A 307 16.55 21.73 31.19
C TYR A 307 15.15 21.13 31.00
N GLY A 308 14.76 20.17 31.83
CA GLY A 308 13.49 19.44 31.75
C GLY A 308 13.56 18.21 30.84
N HIS A 309 12.60 17.31 31.03
CA HIS A 309 12.52 16.06 30.27
C HIS A 309 12.32 16.28 28.76
N ASP A 310 11.56 17.30 28.36
CA ASP A 310 11.37 17.63 26.94
C ASP A 310 12.71 17.96 26.24
N ALA A 311 13.64 18.61 26.96
CA ALA A 311 14.97 18.90 26.43
C ALA A 311 15.83 17.63 26.34
N GLY A 312 15.71 16.73 27.32
CA GLY A 312 16.36 15.42 27.26
C GLY A 312 15.86 14.55 26.11
N ASP A 313 14.55 14.55 25.87
CA ASP A 313 13.94 13.83 24.75
C ASP A 313 14.45 14.36 23.41
N GLU A 314 14.57 15.68 23.25
CA GLU A 314 15.15 16.28 22.05
C GLU A 314 16.63 15.94 21.87
N ILE A 315 17.41 15.89 22.97
CA ILE A 315 18.81 15.45 22.94
C ILE A 315 18.92 14.00 22.43
N LEU A 316 18.04 13.10 22.90
CA LEU A 316 18.04 11.70 22.47
C LEU A 316 17.73 11.57 20.97
N VAL A 317 16.76 12.34 20.49
CA VAL A 317 16.41 12.43 19.07
C VAL A 317 17.60 12.95 18.25
N ASP A 318 18.22 14.06 18.67
CA ASP A 318 19.35 14.67 17.97
C ASP A 318 20.55 13.74 17.90
N VAL A 319 20.93 13.11 19.02
CA VAL A 319 22.03 12.14 19.08
C VAL A 319 21.75 10.96 18.15
N GLY A 320 20.54 10.40 18.21
CA GLY A 320 20.15 9.28 17.36
C GLY A 320 20.25 9.61 15.87
N GLN A 321 19.68 10.74 15.45
CA GLN A 321 19.72 11.19 14.06
C GLN A 321 21.15 11.53 13.61
N LEU A 322 21.95 12.16 14.47
CA LEU A 322 23.33 12.52 14.17
C LEU A 322 24.18 11.27 13.92
N PHE A 323 24.00 10.23 14.73
CA PHE A 323 24.76 8.99 14.63
C PHE A 323 24.31 8.15 13.44
N GLN A 324 23.02 8.17 13.11
CA GLN A 324 22.51 7.56 11.90
C GLN A 324 23.09 8.23 10.64
N LYS A 325 23.14 9.56 10.58
CA LYS A 325 23.78 10.32 9.48
C LYS A 325 25.29 10.06 9.39
N CYS A 326 25.93 9.82 10.53
CA CYS A 326 27.34 9.49 10.62
C CYS A 326 27.60 7.98 10.50
N SER A 327 26.64 7.16 10.08
CA SER A 327 26.78 5.72 9.88
C SER A 327 26.59 5.37 8.40
N ARG A 328 27.13 4.23 7.94
CA ARG A 328 26.90 3.74 6.57
C ARG A 328 25.48 3.18 6.48
N LYS A 329 24.92 3.08 5.27
CA LYS A 329 23.60 2.44 5.04
C LYS A 329 23.53 0.99 5.51
N THR A 330 24.67 0.30 5.58
CA THR A 330 24.78 -1.08 6.04
C THR A 330 24.83 -1.19 7.56
N ASP A 331 25.24 -0.14 8.26
CA ASP A 331 25.36 -0.12 9.72
C ASP A 331 23.99 0.05 10.36
N LEU A 332 23.84 -0.40 11.61
CA LEU A 332 22.62 -0.21 12.39
C LEU A 332 22.91 0.73 13.56
N VAL A 333 22.09 1.77 13.73
CA VAL A 333 22.04 2.57 14.97
C VAL A 333 20.72 2.25 15.65
N ALA A 334 20.76 1.82 16.90
CA ALA A 334 19.59 1.41 17.67
C ALA A 334 19.57 2.08 19.05
N ARG A 335 18.38 2.38 19.57
CA ARG A 335 18.21 2.77 20.98
C ARG A 335 17.97 1.51 21.81
N TYR A 336 18.84 1.25 22.77
CA TYR A 336 18.84 0.04 23.57
C TYR A 336 18.13 0.22 24.92
N GLY A 337 18.29 1.39 25.53
CA GLY A 337 17.73 1.78 26.82
C GLY A 337 17.25 3.22 26.84
N GLY A 338 17.23 3.84 28.02
CA GLY A 338 16.80 5.24 28.19
C GLY A 338 17.71 6.20 27.42
N ASP A 339 18.97 6.25 27.79
CA ASP A 339 20.06 7.05 27.22
C ASP A 339 21.13 6.19 26.52
N GLU A 340 20.92 4.87 26.50
CA GLU A 340 21.83 3.88 25.93
C GLU A 340 21.51 3.58 24.47
N PHE A 341 22.55 3.61 23.64
CA PHE A 341 22.48 3.34 22.21
C PHE A 341 23.48 2.25 21.82
N VAL A 342 23.16 1.54 20.76
CA VAL A 342 24.07 0.55 20.16
C VAL A 342 24.25 0.86 18.68
N VAL A 343 25.50 0.88 18.24
CA VAL A 343 25.85 0.94 16.82
C VAL A 343 26.52 -0.36 16.41
N VAL A 344 26.00 -1.00 15.37
CA VAL A 344 26.57 -2.22 14.79
C VAL A 344 27.20 -1.91 13.45
N PHE A 345 28.50 -2.11 13.36
CA PHE A 345 29.29 -1.96 12.15
C PHE A 345 29.66 -3.34 11.60
N TRP A 346 29.63 -3.48 10.27
CA TRP A 346 30.14 -4.68 9.62
C TRP A 346 30.67 -4.35 8.22
N ASP A 347 31.67 -5.11 7.78
CA ASP A 347 32.24 -4.95 6.44
C ASP A 347 31.72 -6.05 5.51
N PRO A 348 31.11 -5.71 4.35
CA PRO A 348 30.67 -6.70 3.39
C PRO A 348 31.79 -7.36 2.59
N GLU A 349 33.05 -6.95 2.64
CA GLU A 349 34.14 -7.60 1.88
C GLU A 349 34.87 -8.69 2.69
N GLY A 350 35.13 -9.84 2.04
CA GLY A 350 35.87 -10.99 2.61
C GLY A 350 36.72 -11.69 1.55
N PRO A 351 37.58 -12.69 1.90
CA PRO A 351 37.69 -13.33 3.21
C PRO A 351 38.85 -12.78 4.07
N ARG A 352 38.71 -12.89 5.40
CA ARG A 352 39.81 -12.77 6.35
C ARG A 352 40.94 -13.75 6.01
N THR A 353 42.18 -13.26 5.95
CA THR A 353 43.40 -14.09 5.93
C THR A 353 44.08 -14.04 7.30
N LEU A 354 44.89 -15.06 7.62
CA LEU A 354 45.67 -15.08 8.87
C LEU A 354 46.58 -13.83 8.92
N GLY A 355 46.43 -12.99 9.94
CA GLY A 355 47.14 -11.70 10.04
C GLY A 355 46.40 -10.48 9.49
N SER A 356 45.21 -10.64 8.90
CA SER A 356 44.33 -9.51 8.58
C SER A 356 43.88 -8.81 9.87
N ARG A 357 44.14 -7.50 9.95
CA ARG A 357 43.58 -6.62 11.00
C ARG A 357 42.23 -6.11 10.49
N HIS A 358 41.28 -5.92 11.40
CA HIS A 358 40.06 -5.18 11.09
C HIS A 358 40.45 -3.84 10.42
N PRO A 359 39.75 -3.37 9.38
CA PRO A 359 40.03 -2.05 8.86
C PRO A 359 39.97 -1.05 10.02
N GLY A 360 40.88 -0.06 10.04
CA GLY A 360 40.88 1.05 11.00
C GLY A 360 39.59 1.91 10.97
N GLY A 361 38.57 1.50 10.20
CA GLY A 361 37.32 2.20 10.01
C GLY A 361 36.47 2.40 11.26
N PHE A 362 36.53 1.53 12.29
CA PHE A 362 35.75 1.79 13.51
C PHE A 362 36.30 3.00 14.28
N VAL A 363 37.62 3.20 14.29
CA VAL A 363 38.27 4.37 14.91
C VAL A 363 37.86 5.64 14.16
N GLU A 364 37.87 5.60 12.83
CA GLU A 364 37.41 6.73 12.01
C GLU A 364 35.94 7.07 12.26
N ILE A 365 35.07 6.06 12.42
CA ILE A 365 33.65 6.27 12.74
C ILE A 365 33.48 6.86 14.13
N VAL A 366 34.20 6.34 15.13
CA VAL A 366 34.20 6.89 16.50
C VAL A 366 34.68 8.35 16.51
N GLN A 367 35.74 8.66 15.77
CA GLN A 367 36.22 10.03 15.59
C GLN A 367 35.19 10.92 14.88
N ARG A 368 34.48 10.38 13.88
CA ARG A 368 33.38 11.07 13.20
C ARG A 368 32.24 11.38 14.16
N PHE A 369 31.83 10.44 15.01
CA PHE A 369 30.82 10.66 16.04
C PHE A 369 31.26 11.73 17.05
N ARG A 370 32.50 11.65 17.56
CA ARG A 370 33.08 12.67 18.44
C ARG A 370 33.05 14.05 17.81
N ARG A 371 33.49 14.17 16.55
CA ARG A 371 33.48 15.42 15.81
C ARG A 371 32.06 15.95 15.63
N ALA A 372 31.14 15.09 15.20
CA ALA A 372 29.75 15.43 14.98
C ALA A 372 29.13 16.02 16.25
N LEU A 373 29.27 15.34 17.40
CA LEU A 373 28.79 15.83 18.70
C LEU A 373 29.41 17.18 19.07
N LYS A 374 30.72 17.32 18.92
CA LYS A 374 31.44 18.57 19.25
C LYS A 374 30.96 19.76 18.40
N THR A 375 30.57 19.51 17.16
CA THR A 375 30.11 20.57 16.24
C THR A 375 28.61 20.81 16.28
N HIS A 376 27.83 19.87 16.80
CA HIS A 376 26.38 19.96 16.82
C HIS A 376 25.89 20.97 17.85
N ARG A 377 24.81 21.68 17.51
CA ARG A 377 24.13 22.64 18.38
C ARG A 377 22.79 22.06 18.79
N PHE A 378 22.70 21.66 20.05
CA PHE A 378 21.48 21.16 20.66
C PHE A 378 20.60 22.35 21.05
N ALA A 379 19.53 22.59 20.29
CA ALA A 379 18.75 23.84 20.37
C ALA A 379 18.22 24.15 21.78
N ARG A 380 17.80 23.11 22.53
CA ARG A 380 17.26 23.23 23.90
C ARG A 380 18.29 23.46 24.99
N LEU A 381 19.57 23.21 24.72
CA LEU A 381 20.66 23.46 25.67
C LEU A 381 21.17 24.91 25.63
N GLY A 382 20.57 25.75 24.78
CA GLY A 382 20.88 27.18 24.68
C GLY A 382 22.08 27.51 23.79
N PRO A 383 22.43 28.80 23.64
CA PRO A 383 23.40 29.28 22.64
C PRO A 383 24.83 28.76 22.83
N GLU A 384 25.18 28.37 24.07
CA GLU A 384 26.50 27.87 24.44
C GLU A 384 26.60 26.34 24.43
N SER A 385 25.56 25.62 23.99
CA SER A 385 25.50 24.15 24.04
C SER A 385 26.56 23.41 23.20
N GLN A 386 27.25 24.13 22.31
CA GLN A 386 28.12 23.53 21.32
C GLN A 386 29.31 22.84 22.01
N GLY A 387 29.38 21.52 21.88
CA GLY A 387 30.44 20.71 22.49
C GLY A 387 30.28 20.45 24.00
N CYS A 388 29.15 20.81 24.60
CA CYS A 388 28.88 20.50 26.01
C CYS A 388 28.51 19.04 26.24
N LEU A 389 27.82 18.41 25.28
CA LEU A 389 27.37 17.03 25.40
C LEU A 389 28.52 16.07 25.05
N THR A 390 28.83 15.17 25.98
CA THR A 390 29.81 14.10 25.76
C THR A 390 29.13 12.74 25.88
N ILE A 391 29.75 11.74 25.26
CA ILE A 391 29.33 10.35 25.38
C ILE A 391 30.51 9.49 25.78
N SER A 392 30.22 8.40 26.49
CA SER A 392 31.16 7.32 26.72
C SER A 392 30.71 6.09 25.95
N GLY A 393 31.66 5.31 25.42
CA GLY A 393 31.38 4.14 24.60
C GLY A 393 32.30 2.96 24.88
N GLY A 394 31.80 1.76 24.62
CA GLY A 394 32.56 0.52 24.68
C GLY A 394 32.38 -0.28 23.40
N LEU A 395 33.46 -0.88 22.90
CA LEU A 395 33.48 -1.64 21.65
C LEU A 395 33.90 -3.09 21.89
N ALA A 396 33.20 -4.01 21.24
CA ALA A 396 33.55 -5.42 21.16
C ALA A 396 33.39 -5.95 19.74
N HIS A 397 34.13 -7.00 19.39
CA HIS A 397 34.14 -7.56 18.04
C HIS A 397 33.80 -9.05 18.03
N PHE A 398 32.98 -9.45 17.07
CA PHE A 398 32.77 -10.85 16.73
C PHE A 398 33.81 -11.30 15.69
N PRO A 399 34.46 -12.48 15.85
CA PRO A 399 34.18 -13.51 16.86
C PRO A 399 35.13 -13.50 18.08
N TRP A 400 36.03 -12.51 18.20
CA TRP A 400 37.11 -12.57 19.19
C TRP A 400 36.66 -12.35 20.63
N GLN A 401 35.67 -11.48 20.84
CA GLN A 401 35.18 -11.12 22.17
C GLN A 401 33.78 -11.66 22.47
N ALA A 402 33.11 -12.28 21.50
CA ALA A 402 31.77 -12.84 21.66
C ALA A 402 31.42 -13.84 20.55
N ARG A 403 30.45 -14.73 20.82
CA ARG A 403 29.87 -15.67 19.85
C ARG A 403 28.40 -15.40 19.58
N THR A 404 27.68 -14.80 20.52
CA THR A 404 26.25 -14.51 20.40
C THR A 404 25.97 -13.00 20.41
N PRO A 405 24.80 -12.55 19.91
CA PRO A 405 24.41 -11.15 19.98
C PRO A 405 24.46 -10.55 21.39
N LEU A 406 23.98 -11.30 22.39
CA LEU A 406 23.97 -10.86 23.78
C LEU A 406 25.37 -10.75 24.35
N GLU A 407 26.22 -11.77 24.13
CA GLU A 407 27.63 -11.71 24.55
C GLU A 407 28.38 -10.52 23.93
N LEU A 408 28.08 -10.19 22.67
CA LEU A 408 28.72 -9.07 21.98
C LEU A 408 28.34 -7.72 22.59
N ILE A 409 27.05 -7.55 22.91
CA ILE A 409 26.55 -6.35 23.58
C ILE A 409 27.12 -6.28 25.01
N GLU A 410 27.10 -7.38 25.76
CA GLU A 410 27.63 -7.44 27.13
C GLU A 410 29.13 -7.14 27.19
N ALA A 411 29.92 -7.66 26.26
CA ALA A 411 31.35 -7.37 26.17
C ALA A 411 31.60 -5.87 25.90
N ALA A 412 30.82 -5.27 24.98
CA ALA A 412 30.91 -3.85 24.68
C ALA A 412 30.46 -3.00 25.89
N ASP A 413 29.41 -3.39 26.61
CA ASP A 413 28.95 -2.71 27.83
C ASP A 413 30.00 -2.74 28.96
N GLN A 414 30.70 -3.86 29.14
CA GLN A 414 31.83 -3.92 30.08
C GLN A 414 32.97 -2.95 29.71
N ALA A 415 33.20 -2.71 28.41
CA ALA A 415 34.16 -1.69 27.97
C ALA A 415 33.63 -0.28 28.20
N LEU A 416 32.32 -0.03 28.02
CA LEU A 416 31.67 1.24 28.33
C LEU A 416 31.86 1.59 29.82
N LEU A 417 31.70 0.62 30.72
CA LEU A 417 31.96 0.82 32.15
C LEU A 417 33.41 1.29 32.40
N LYS A 418 34.40 0.69 31.71
CA LYS A 418 35.80 1.12 31.81
C LYS A 418 36.00 2.55 31.30
N ALA A 419 35.33 2.93 30.20
CA ALA A 419 35.36 4.31 29.69
C ALA A 419 34.80 5.31 30.72
N LYS A 420 33.66 4.98 31.36
CA LYS A 420 33.06 5.82 32.41
C LYS A 420 33.99 5.96 33.62
N LEU A 421 34.54 4.86 34.12
CA LEU A 421 35.47 4.85 35.27
C LEU A 421 36.77 5.59 34.99
N ALA A 422 37.24 5.60 33.75
CA ALA A 422 38.45 6.33 33.35
C ALA A 422 38.22 7.84 33.16
N GLY A 423 37.04 8.37 33.51
CA GLY A 423 36.75 9.81 33.48
C GLY A 423 35.90 10.26 32.29
N LYS A 424 35.03 9.38 31.77
CA LYS A 424 34.00 9.67 30.76
C LYS A 424 34.52 10.27 29.44
N SER A 425 33.63 10.69 28.53
CA SER A 425 33.95 11.31 27.24
C SER A 425 34.93 10.49 26.37
N ARG A 426 34.86 9.16 26.46
CA ARG A 426 35.82 8.29 25.80
C ARG A 426 35.25 6.95 25.36
N PHE A 427 36.00 6.32 24.47
CA PHE A 427 35.68 5.00 23.95
C PHE A 427 36.72 4.01 24.44
N TRP A 428 36.29 2.78 24.70
CA TRP A 428 37.16 1.70 25.16
C TRP A 428 36.91 0.46 24.32
N VAL A 429 37.96 -0.22 23.87
CA VAL A 429 37.88 -1.46 23.10
C VAL A 429 38.23 -2.63 24.00
N VAL A 430 37.40 -3.68 24.00
CA VAL A 430 37.66 -4.90 24.77
C VAL A 430 38.98 -5.53 24.34
N GLY A 431 39.93 -5.60 25.27
CA GLY A 431 41.26 -6.19 25.05
C GLY A 431 42.34 -5.22 24.56
N GLU A 432 41.97 -4.06 23.99
CA GLU A 432 42.94 -3.09 23.45
C GLU A 432 43.11 -1.85 24.34
N GLY A 433 42.07 -1.42 25.07
CA GLY A 433 42.16 -0.25 25.95
C GLY A 433 41.40 0.97 25.42
N PRO A 434 41.74 2.20 25.89
CA PRO A 434 41.08 3.42 25.42
C PRO A 434 41.40 3.70 23.95
N VAL A 435 40.40 4.20 23.20
CA VAL A 435 40.61 4.68 21.82
C VAL A 435 41.26 6.06 21.88
N GLU A 436 42.57 6.09 21.64
CA GLU A 436 43.36 7.32 21.54
C GLU A 436 42.88 8.19 20.37
N ALA A 437 43.03 9.50 20.55
CA ALA A 437 42.44 10.52 19.67
C ALA A 437 43.16 10.64 18.32
#